data_AF-A0A4P9W624-F1
#
_entry.id   AF-A0A4P9W624-F1
#
_cell.length_a   1.000
_cell.length_b   1.000
_cell.length_c   1.000
_cell.angle_alpha   90.00
_cell.angle_beta   90.00
_cell.angle_gamma   90.00
#
_symmetry.space_group_name_H-M   'P 1'
#
loop_
_entity.id
_entity.type
_entity.pdbx_description
1 polymer ?
#
loop_
_entity_poly.entity_id
_entity_poly.type
_entity_poly.pdbx_seq_one_letter_code
_entity_poly.pdbx_strand_id
1 'polypeptide(L)' 'MSRLPVVSKENMRALVASVDPSGKLDIGVDDMLLEIADNFIRTLTEQACKLAKHRKSDVLDVKDAQLPLGETDDQS' A
#
# COMPACT_ATOMS: atom_id res chain seq x y z
N MET A 1 14.03 -9.86 -13.91
CA MET A 1 12.56 -9.81 -14.08
C MET A 1 12.11 -8.42 -13.66
N SER A 2 11.47 -7.66 -14.54
CA SER A 2 10.83 -6.40 -14.15
C SER A 2 9.66 -6.72 -13.22
N ARG A 3 9.66 -6.13 -12.03
CA ARG A 3 8.59 -6.30 -11.05
C ARG A 3 7.36 -5.56 -11.58
N LEU A 4 6.23 -6.25 -11.71
CA LEU A 4 4.98 -5.63 -12.13
C LEU A 4 4.40 -4.85 -10.93
N PRO A 5 3.94 -3.60 -11.13
CA PRO A 5 3.36 -2.81 -10.06
C PRO A 5 2.04 -3.44 -9.61
N VAL A 6 1.78 -3.42 -8.30
CA VAL A 6 0.55 -4.02 -7.73
C VAL A 6 -0.69 -3.24 -8.16
N VAL A 7 -0.53 -1.94 -8.38
CA VAL A 7 -1.56 -1.04 -8.91
C VAL A 7 -1.16 -0.60 -10.32
N SER A 8 -2.10 -0.62 -11.27
CA SER A 8 -1.85 -0.12 -12.62
C SER A 8 -1.92 1.41 -12.67
N LYS A 9 -1.23 2.04 -13.64
CA LYS A 9 -1.38 3.49 -13.91
C LYS A 9 -2.83 3.88 -14.20
N GLU A 10 -3.59 3.00 -14.85
CA GLU A 10 -5.01 3.21 -15.13
C GLU A 10 -5.84 3.31 -13.84
N ASN A 11 -5.66 2.37 -12.91
CA ASN A 11 -6.36 2.37 -11.63
C ASN A 11 -5.95 3.56 -10.76
N MET A 12 -4.69 3.96 -10.78
CA MET A 12 -4.22 5.15 -10.07
C MET A 12 -4.90 6.44 -10.58
N ARG A 13 -4.97 6.61 -11.89
CA ARG A 13 -5.64 7.78 -12.50
C ARG A 13 -7.15 7.76 -12.26
N ALA A 14 -7.77 6.59 -12.31
CA ALA A 14 -9.18 6.44 -11.96
C ALA A 14 -9.45 6.83 -10.49
N LEU A 15 -8.55 6.46 -9.57
CA LEU A 15 -8.63 6.87 -8.17
C LEU A 15 -8.52 8.39 -8.03
N VAL A 16 -7.56 9.05 -8.70
CA VAL A 16 -7.46 10.52 -8.67
C VAL A 16 -8.72 11.19 -9.21
N ALA A 17 -9.23 10.73 -10.36
CA ALA A 17 -10.45 11.28 -10.95
C ALA A 17 -11.70 11.09 -10.05
N SER A 18 -11.71 10.06 -9.19
CA SER A 18 -12.79 9.84 -8.23
C SER A 18 -12.78 10.84 -7.07
N VAL A 19 -11.62 11.42 -6.74
CA VAL A 19 -11.45 12.44 -5.69
C VAL A 19 -11.60 13.84 -6.27
N ASP A 20 -10.91 14.12 -7.38
CA ASP A 20 -11.00 15.38 -8.13
C ASP A 20 -11.07 15.07 -9.64
N PRO A 21 -12.26 15.15 -10.26
CA PRO A 21 -12.43 14.92 -11.70
C PRO A 21 -11.70 15.93 -12.60
N SER A 22 -11.36 17.10 -12.06
CA SER A 22 -10.64 18.16 -12.78
C SER A 22 -9.12 18.09 -12.58
N GLY A 23 -8.69 17.35 -11.56
CA GLY A 23 -7.31 17.17 -11.17
C GLY A 23 -6.52 16.41 -12.24
N LYS A 24 -5.45 17.03 -12.74
CA LYS A 24 -4.48 16.38 -13.62
C LYS A 24 -3.20 16.17 -12.84
N LEU A 25 -2.70 14.94 -12.86
CA LEU A 25 -1.37 14.64 -12.33
C LEU A 25 -0.31 15.12 -13.30
N ASP A 26 0.72 15.76 -12.76
CA ASP A 26 1.89 16.16 -13.53
C ASP A 26 2.70 14.93 -13.97
N ILE A 27 3.56 15.16 -14.96
CA ILE A 27 4.43 14.11 -15.51
C ILE A 27 5.30 13.51 -14.40
N GLY A 28 5.24 12.19 -14.24
CA GLY A 28 6.02 11.45 -13.23
C GLY A 28 5.36 11.36 -11.84
N VAL A 29 4.28 12.10 -11.57
CA VAL A 29 3.56 11.99 -10.29
C VAL A 29 2.86 10.63 -10.17
N ASP A 30 2.32 10.11 -11.27
CA ASP A 30 1.77 8.74 -11.32
C ASP A 30 2.79 7.70 -10.84
N ASP A 31 4.04 7.81 -11.31
CA ASP A 31 5.11 6.87 -10.98
C ASP A 31 5.52 6.99 -9.51
N MET A 32 5.57 8.23 -8.98
CA MET A 32 5.83 8.47 -7.56
C MET A 32 4.73 7.89 -6.66
N LEU A 33 3.45 8.09 -7.01
CA LEU A 33 2.33 7.53 -6.24
C LEU A 33 2.33 5.99 -6.26
N LEU A 34 2.66 5.39 -7.42
CA LEU A 34 2.81 3.94 -7.54
C LEU A 34 3.97 3.41 -6.68
N GLU A 35 5.10 4.12 -6.63
CA GLU A 35 6.23 3.75 -5.76
C GLU A 35 5.83 3.82 -4.28
N ILE A 36 5.10 4.86 -3.87
CA ILE A 36 4.57 4.99 -2.51
C ILE A 36 3.66 3.81 -2.18
N ALA A 37 2.72 3.47 -3.07
CA ALA A 37 1.81 2.34 -2.90
C ALA A 37 2.55 1.00 -2.78
N ASP A 38 3.54 0.76 -3.64
CA ASP A 38 4.37 -0.45 -3.60
C ASP A 38 5.21 -0.54 -2.32
N ASN A 39 5.74 0.59 -1.83
CA ASN A 39 6.47 0.65 -0.57
C ASN A 39 5.56 0.40 0.64
N PHE A 40 4.35 0.96 0.63
CA PHE A 40 3.35 0.73 1.67
C PHE A 40 2.99 -0.76 1.76
N ILE A 41 2.64 -1.40 0.63
CA ILE A 41 2.28 -2.83 0.60
C ILE A 41 3.43 -3.69 1.11
N ARG A 42 4.67 -3.40 0.69
CA ARG A 42 5.85 -4.13 1.17
C ARG A 42 6.00 -4.00 2.68
N THR A 43 6.00 -2.77 3.20
CA THR A 43 6.23 -2.49 4.62
C THR A 43 5.15 -3.13 5.49
N LEU A 44 3.89 -2.94 5.10
CA LEU A 44 2.74 -3.53 5.76
C LEU A 44 2.82 -5.06 5.76
N THR A 45 3.11 -5.67 4.61
CA THR A 45 3.20 -7.14 4.49
C THR A 45 4.35 -7.69 5.34
N GLU A 46 5.49 -6.99 5.40
CA GLU A 46 6.62 -7.38 6.26
C GLU A 46 6.26 -7.33 7.75
N GLN A 47 5.59 -6.26 8.19
CA GLN A 47 5.11 -6.14 9.57
C GLN A 47 4.07 -7.21 9.90
N ALA A 48 3.10 -7.43 9.02
CA ALA A 48 2.07 -8.43 9.19
C ALA A 48 2.64 -9.86 9.22
N CYS A 49 3.61 -10.18 8.35
CA CYS A 49 4.31 -11.47 8.40
C CYS A 49 5.09 -11.66 9.70
N LYS A 50 5.71 -10.60 10.25
CA LYS A 50 6.38 -10.65 11.56
C LYS A 50 5.38 -10.97 12.69
N LEU A 51 4.17 -10.40 12.64
CA LEU A 51 3.12 -10.65 13.61
C LEU A 51 2.52 -12.06 13.51
N ALA A 52 2.31 -12.57 12.29
CA ALA A 52 1.89 -13.96 12.09
C ALA A 52 2.90 -14.94 12.72
N LYS A 53 4.20 -14.70 12.49
CA LYS A 53 5.29 -15.47 13.12
C LYS A 53 5.33 -15.30 14.64
N HIS A 54 5.10 -14.09 15.15
CA HIS A 54 5.06 -13.82 16.59
C HIS A 54 4.00 -14.66 17.32
N ARG A 55 2.82 -14.87 16.70
CA ARG A 55 1.78 -15.77 17.24
C ARG A 55 1.97 -17.25 16.87
N LYS A 56 3.16 -17.63 16.36
CA LYS A 56 3.54 -19.00 15.97
C LYS A 56 2.67 -19.57 14.85
N SER A 57 2.24 -18.73 13.91
CA SER A 57 1.47 -19.10 12.72
C SER A 57 2.33 -18.98 11.47
N ASP A 58 2.26 -19.98 10.59
CA ASP A 58 2.83 -19.91 9.23
C ASP A 58 1.82 -19.34 8.21
N VAL A 59 0.60 -19.04 8.66
CA VAL A 59 -0.47 -18.45 7.85
C VAL A 59 -0.70 -17.01 8.30
N LEU A 60 -0.61 -16.08 7.34
CA LEU A 60 -0.96 -14.68 7.51
C LEU A 60 -2.49 -14.54 7.64
N ASP A 61 -2.97 -13.82 8.65
CA ASP A 61 -4.39 -13.58 8.91
C ASP A 61 -4.67 -12.07 8.99
N VAL A 62 -5.93 -11.67 8.84
CA VAL A 62 -6.37 -10.27 8.80
C VAL A 62 -5.89 -9.49 10.03
N LYS A 63 -5.91 -10.13 11.22
CA LYS A 63 -5.46 -9.51 12.47
C LYS A 63 -3.99 -9.07 12.44
N ASP A 64 -3.16 -9.76 11.66
CA ASP A 64 -1.74 -9.49 11.56
C ASP A 64 -1.49 -8.22 10.72
N ALA A 65 -2.39 -7.91 9.77
CA ALA A 65 -2.36 -6.66 9.01
C ALA A 65 -3.09 -5.52 9.72
N GLN A 66 -4.13 -5.82 10.50
CA GLN A 66 -4.91 -4.80 11.22
C GLN A 66 -4.09 -4.01 12.23
N LEU A 67 -3.19 -4.66 12.98
CA LEU A 67 -2.36 -3.98 13.98
C LEU A 67 -1.46 -2.88 13.35
N PRO A 68 -0.60 -3.18 12.36
CA PRO A 68 0.24 -2.15 11.73
C PRO A 68 -0.56 -1.10 10.95
N LEU A 69 -1.77 -1.42 10.46
CA LEU A 69 -2.69 -0.43 9.88
C LEU A 69 -3.32 0.51 10.92
N GLY A 70 -3.52 0.04 12.15
CA GLY A 70 -4.07 0.85 13.24
C GLY A 70 -3.00 1.69 13.95
N GLU A 71 -1.73 1.26 13.91
CA GLU A 71 -0.61 2.03 14.46
C GLU A 71 -0.25 3.28 13.64
N THR A 72 -0.69 3.36 12.37
CA THR A 72 -0.42 4.53 11.52
C THR A 72 -1.17 5.81 11.93
N ASP A 73 -2.07 5.76 12.92
CA ASP A 73 -2.87 6.91 13.38
C ASP A 73 -2.38 7.54 14.71
N ASP A 74 -1.29 7.05 15.33
CA ASP A 74 -0.85 7.48 16.67
C ASP A 74 0.53 8.18 16.71
N GLN A 75 0.89 8.88 15.64
CA GLN A 75 1.96 9.90 15.67
C GLN A 75 1.33 11.30 15.67
N SER A 76 0.64 11.63 16.77
CA SER A 76 0.33 13.01 17.15
C SER A 76 1.46 13.61 18.00
#